data_AF-Q8RT89-F1
#
_entry.id   AF-Q8RT89-F1
#
_cell.length_a   1.000
_cell.length_b   1.000
_cell.length_c   1.000
_cell.angle_alpha   90.00
_cell.angle_beta   90.00
_cell.angle_gamma   90.00
#
_symmetry.space_group_name_H-M   'P 1'
#
loop_
_entity.id
_entity.type
_entity.pdbx_description
1 polymer ?
#
loop_
_entity_poly.entity_id
_entity_poly.type
_entity_poly.pdbx_seq_one_letter_code
_entity_poly.pdbx_strand_id
1 'polypeptide(L)'
;AGVENKANANNTVALGKKNIIKGKNSVAIGSENTGAENQENVFILGSNTDTANAQSGSVLLGHETSGKKATAVEGAEVNGLTIGDFAGVSQVGNGTVSVGSQGKERQIVNVGAGEISATSTDAVNGSQLHALAKAVADNYTDITDNQDDIDNLYDGIQDLDKEVGVLSRDINSLHDDVADNQADIKDLDKEMNLLSRDIVSLNDDVADNQADIAKNQADIKTLESNVEEGLLDLSGRLLDQKADIDNNINNIYELAQQQDQHSSDIKTLKK
;
A
#
# COMPACT_ATOMS: atom_id res chain seq x y z
N ALA A 1 -36.35 -74.28 -32.31
CA ALA A 1 -37.55 -74.97 -31.78
C ALA A 1 -38.65 -73.96 -31.50
N GLY A 2 -39.93 -74.34 -31.60
CA GLY A 2 -41.07 -73.42 -31.52
C GLY A 2 -41.61 -72.99 -32.89
N VAL A 3 -42.58 -72.09 -32.91
CA VAL A 3 -43.43 -71.81 -34.08
C VAL A 3 -42.82 -70.72 -34.98
N GLU A 4 -42.87 -70.90 -36.30
CA GLU A 4 -42.48 -69.89 -37.32
C GLU A 4 -41.02 -69.39 -37.27
N ASN A 5 -40.13 -70.11 -36.57
CA ASN A 5 -38.73 -69.75 -36.55
C ASN A 5 -38.04 -70.11 -37.87
N LYS A 6 -37.14 -69.23 -38.32
CA LYS A 6 -36.33 -69.39 -39.54
C LYS A 6 -34.86 -69.14 -39.21
N ALA A 7 -34.10 -70.23 -39.15
CA ALA A 7 -32.65 -70.24 -38.98
C ALA A 7 -32.00 -70.39 -40.36
N ASN A 8 -31.85 -69.27 -41.08
CA ASN A 8 -31.58 -69.26 -42.53
C ASN A 8 -30.09 -69.16 -42.90
N ALA A 9 -29.19 -69.34 -41.94
CA ALA A 9 -27.74 -69.30 -42.16
C ALA A 9 -27.01 -70.39 -41.38
N ASN A 10 -25.75 -70.61 -41.74
CA ASN A 10 -24.90 -71.62 -41.09
C ASN A 10 -24.78 -71.36 -39.59
N ASN A 11 -24.91 -72.44 -38.80
CA ASN A 11 -24.74 -72.43 -37.35
C ASN A 11 -25.64 -71.41 -36.62
N THR A 12 -26.91 -71.31 -37.04
CA THR A 12 -27.89 -70.41 -36.41
C THR A 12 -28.85 -71.16 -35.48
N VAL A 13 -29.22 -70.51 -34.37
CA VAL A 13 -30.19 -71.06 -33.41
C VAL A 13 -31.36 -70.08 -33.28
N ALA A 14 -32.57 -70.59 -33.48
CA ALA A 14 -33.80 -69.83 -33.28
C ALA A 14 -34.75 -70.61 -32.35
N LEU A 15 -35.11 -70.01 -31.21
CA LEU A 15 -35.94 -70.61 -30.17
C LEU A 15 -37.06 -69.67 -29.73
N GLY A 16 -38.30 -70.15 -29.78
CA GLY A 16 -39.49 -69.41 -29.37
C GLY A 16 -40.46 -69.21 -30.54
N LYS A 17 -40.89 -67.98 -30.82
CA LYS A 17 -41.87 -67.69 -31.87
C LYS A 17 -41.35 -66.67 -32.89
N LYS A 18 -41.44 -66.99 -34.19
CA LYS A 18 -41.20 -66.05 -35.30
C LYS A 18 -39.84 -65.33 -35.20
N ASN A 19 -38.81 -66.05 -34.77
CA ASN A 19 -37.44 -65.55 -34.85
C ASN A 19 -36.88 -65.87 -36.24
N ILE A 20 -36.48 -64.86 -37.00
CA ILE A 20 -35.97 -64.97 -38.36
C ILE A 20 -34.54 -64.43 -38.39
N ILE A 21 -33.56 -65.32 -38.43
CA ILE A 21 -32.14 -64.98 -38.36
C ILE A 21 -31.44 -65.39 -39.65
N LYS A 22 -30.74 -64.43 -40.26
CA LYS A 22 -30.02 -64.59 -41.54
C LYS A 22 -28.50 -64.50 -41.41
N GLY A 23 -27.99 -64.15 -40.23
CA GLY A 23 -26.55 -63.99 -39.97
C GLY A 23 -25.92 -65.28 -39.47
N LYS A 24 -24.70 -65.61 -39.92
CA LYS A 24 -24.01 -66.83 -39.48
C LYS A 24 -23.70 -66.78 -37.99
N ASN A 25 -23.59 -67.95 -37.35
CA ASN A 25 -23.21 -68.09 -35.93
C ASN A 25 -24.08 -67.29 -34.95
N SER A 26 -25.31 -66.94 -35.34
CA SER A 26 -26.18 -66.06 -34.55
C SER A 26 -27.25 -66.84 -33.81
N VAL A 27 -27.68 -66.33 -32.65
CA VAL A 27 -28.67 -66.97 -31.78
C VAL A 27 -29.80 -65.99 -31.49
N ALA A 28 -31.03 -66.46 -31.56
CA ALA A 28 -32.19 -65.72 -31.08
C ALA A 28 -33.08 -66.60 -30.21
N ILE A 29 -33.31 -66.12 -28.98
CA ILE A 29 -34.22 -66.72 -28.00
C ILE A 29 -35.27 -65.69 -27.63
N GLY A 30 -36.54 -66.04 -27.83
CA GLY A 30 -37.68 -65.19 -27.50
C GLY A 30 -38.67 -65.08 -28.65
N SER A 31 -39.12 -63.89 -29.02
CA SER A 31 -40.22 -63.73 -29.98
C SER A 31 -40.08 -62.56 -30.94
N GLU A 32 -40.48 -62.76 -32.20
CA GLU A 32 -40.58 -61.69 -33.21
C GLU A 32 -39.24 -60.98 -33.48
N ASN A 33 -38.11 -61.66 -33.29
CA ASN A 33 -36.80 -61.09 -33.57
C ASN A 33 -36.42 -61.35 -35.03
N THR A 34 -36.15 -60.28 -35.78
CA THR A 34 -35.77 -60.37 -37.19
C THR A 34 -34.41 -59.71 -37.43
N GLY A 35 -33.52 -60.42 -38.14
CA GLY A 35 -32.39 -59.82 -38.86
C GLY A 35 -31.05 -60.54 -38.72
N ALA A 36 -29.97 -59.80 -38.45
CA ALA A 36 -28.58 -60.17 -38.71
C ALA A 36 -28.25 -60.40 -40.21
N GLU A 37 -28.90 -59.67 -41.12
CA GLU A 37 -28.62 -59.77 -42.55
C GLU A 37 -27.25 -59.15 -42.87
N ASN A 38 -26.25 -60.01 -43.07
CA ASN A 38 -24.83 -59.68 -43.27
C ASN A 38 -24.03 -59.35 -41.98
N GLN A 39 -24.58 -59.63 -40.80
CA GLN A 39 -23.82 -59.66 -39.54
C GLN A 39 -23.58 -61.10 -39.09
N GLU A 40 -22.50 -61.34 -38.34
CA GLU A 40 -22.18 -62.66 -37.78
C GLU A 40 -22.05 -62.58 -36.26
N ASN A 41 -22.29 -63.68 -35.55
CA ASN A 41 -22.15 -63.77 -34.09
C ASN A 41 -23.05 -62.78 -33.32
N VAL A 42 -24.30 -62.57 -33.76
CA VAL A 42 -25.26 -61.73 -33.05
C VAL A 42 -26.12 -62.58 -32.12
N PHE A 43 -26.18 -62.20 -30.85
CA PHE A 43 -26.93 -62.93 -29.82
C PHE A 43 -28.11 -62.10 -29.33
N ILE A 44 -29.31 -62.67 -29.43
CA ILE A 44 -30.56 -62.00 -29.07
C ILE A 44 -31.25 -62.82 -27.98
N LEU A 45 -31.51 -62.16 -26.85
CA LEU A 45 -32.36 -62.68 -25.78
C LEU A 45 -33.44 -61.64 -25.50
N GLY A 46 -34.62 -61.81 -26.10
CA GLY A 46 -35.63 -60.77 -26.05
C GLY A 46 -36.74 -60.91 -27.07
N SER A 47 -37.46 -59.81 -27.30
CA SER A 47 -38.55 -59.80 -28.27
C SER A 47 -38.64 -58.50 -29.04
N ASN A 48 -39.11 -58.55 -30.29
CA ASN A 48 -39.21 -57.39 -31.17
C ASN A 48 -37.89 -56.59 -31.29
N THR A 49 -36.73 -57.25 -31.29
CA THR A 49 -35.46 -56.54 -31.42
C THR A 49 -35.21 -56.05 -32.83
N ASP A 50 -34.62 -54.86 -32.96
CA ASP A 50 -34.17 -54.31 -34.23
C ASP A 50 -32.65 -54.51 -34.38
N THR A 51 -32.24 -55.30 -35.37
CA THR A 51 -30.83 -55.62 -35.62
C THR A 51 -30.24 -54.84 -36.81
N ALA A 52 -30.99 -53.91 -37.42
CA ALA A 52 -30.56 -53.21 -38.63
C ALA A 52 -29.20 -52.51 -38.47
N ASN A 53 -28.93 -51.96 -37.28
CA ASN A 53 -27.70 -51.27 -36.93
C ASN A 53 -26.78 -52.06 -35.99
N ALA A 54 -27.06 -53.35 -35.75
CA ALA A 54 -26.17 -54.19 -34.96
C ALA A 54 -24.83 -54.42 -35.70
N GLN A 55 -23.75 -54.55 -34.93
CA GLN A 55 -22.44 -54.97 -35.42
C GLN A 55 -22.30 -56.49 -35.20
N SER A 56 -21.46 -57.16 -36.00
CA SER A 56 -21.06 -58.53 -35.69
C SER A 56 -20.50 -58.63 -34.26
N GLY A 57 -20.85 -59.69 -33.53
CA GLY A 57 -20.48 -59.85 -32.12
C GLY A 57 -21.38 -59.13 -31.11
N SER A 58 -22.44 -58.44 -31.53
CA SER A 58 -23.36 -57.75 -30.60
C SER A 58 -24.29 -58.70 -29.85
N VAL A 59 -24.68 -58.28 -28.65
CA VAL A 59 -25.72 -58.89 -27.81
C VAL A 59 -26.87 -57.91 -27.65
N LEU A 60 -28.11 -58.35 -27.90
CA LEU A 60 -29.32 -57.56 -27.68
C LEU A 60 -30.16 -58.23 -26.59
N LEU A 61 -30.42 -57.48 -25.50
CA LEU A 61 -31.13 -57.97 -24.33
C LEU A 61 -32.45 -57.20 -24.14
N GLY A 62 -33.55 -57.94 -24.03
CA GLY A 62 -34.87 -57.40 -23.67
C GLY A 62 -35.82 -57.14 -24.85
N HIS A 63 -36.98 -56.57 -24.52
CA HIS A 63 -38.03 -56.23 -25.48
C HIS A 63 -37.71 -54.94 -26.24
N GLU A 64 -37.97 -54.86 -27.55
CA GLU A 64 -37.80 -53.64 -28.35
C GLU A 64 -36.40 -53.02 -28.25
N THR A 65 -35.39 -53.87 -28.11
CA THR A 65 -33.99 -53.47 -28.04
C THR A 65 -33.43 -53.28 -29.45
N SER A 66 -32.71 -52.20 -29.69
CA SER A 66 -32.08 -51.90 -30.98
C SER A 66 -30.58 -52.10 -30.91
N GLY A 67 -30.01 -52.71 -31.94
CA GLY A 67 -28.57 -52.84 -32.11
C GLY A 67 -27.90 -51.50 -32.45
N LYS A 68 -26.62 -51.38 -32.09
CA LYS A 68 -25.79 -50.21 -32.41
C LYS A 68 -24.38 -50.68 -32.79
N LYS A 69 -23.76 -50.02 -33.76
CA LYS A 69 -22.34 -50.23 -34.08
C LYS A 69 -21.46 -49.76 -32.93
N ALA A 70 -20.43 -50.52 -32.58
CA ALA A 70 -19.45 -50.04 -31.63
C ALA A 70 -18.70 -48.83 -32.18
N THR A 71 -18.44 -47.88 -31.30
CA THR A 71 -17.67 -46.67 -31.59
C THR A 71 -16.50 -46.60 -30.62
N ALA A 72 -15.33 -46.23 -31.11
CA ALA A 72 -14.22 -45.86 -30.25
C ALA A 72 -14.54 -44.50 -29.60
N VAL A 73 -14.50 -44.46 -28.27
CA VAL A 73 -14.66 -43.24 -27.48
C VAL A 73 -13.44 -43.13 -26.59
N GLU A 74 -12.53 -42.26 -26.97
CA GLU A 74 -11.23 -42.08 -26.31
C GLU A 74 -11.22 -40.86 -25.36
N GLY A 75 -12.21 -39.98 -25.52
CA GLY A 75 -12.39 -38.78 -24.73
C GLY A 75 -13.69 -38.05 -25.06
N ALA A 76 -13.93 -36.93 -24.38
CA ALA A 76 -15.06 -36.04 -24.56
C ALA A 76 -14.66 -34.58 -24.29
N GLU A 77 -15.40 -33.65 -24.88
CA GLU A 77 -15.30 -32.22 -24.59
C GLU A 77 -16.54 -31.77 -23.83
N VAL A 78 -16.36 -31.18 -22.66
CA VAL A 78 -17.46 -30.66 -21.83
C VAL A 78 -17.16 -29.21 -21.49
N ASN A 79 -17.91 -28.27 -22.08
CA ASN A 79 -17.73 -26.83 -21.84
C ASN A 79 -16.27 -26.33 -22.01
N GLY A 80 -15.53 -26.89 -22.97
CA GLY A 80 -14.13 -26.55 -23.23
C GLY A 80 -13.10 -27.29 -22.36
N LEU A 81 -13.55 -28.24 -21.53
CA LEU A 81 -12.69 -29.18 -20.83
C LEU A 81 -12.58 -30.49 -21.62
N THR A 82 -11.37 -30.81 -22.05
CA THR A 82 -11.03 -32.13 -22.59
C THR A 82 -10.95 -33.15 -21.45
N ILE A 83 -11.80 -34.18 -21.52
CA ILE A 83 -11.77 -35.35 -20.65
C ILE A 83 -11.27 -36.52 -21.51
N GLY A 84 -10.13 -37.11 -21.16
CA GLY A 84 -9.45 -38.12 -21.99
C GLY A 84 -8.99 -39.34 -21.21
N ASP A 85 -8.12 -40.13 -21.87
CA ASP A 85 -7.49 -41.33 -21.32
C ASP A 85 -8.48 -42.39 -20.82
N PHE A 86 -9.61 -42.52 -21.52
CA PHE A 86 -10.59 -43.55 -21.20
C PHE A 86 -10.00 -44.95 -21.41
N ALA A 87 -10.01 -45.76 -20.35
CA ALA A 87 -9.65 -47.17 -20.44
C ALA A 87 -10.69 -47.96 -21.24
N GLY A 88 -10.26 -49.10 -21.81
CA GLY A 88 -11.18 -50.05 -22.43
C GLY A 88 -11.88 -49.56 -23.70
N VAL A 89 -11.28 -48.61 -24.43
CA VAL A 89 -11.83 -48.07 -25.69
C VAL A 89 -12.28 -49.19 -26.62
N SER A 90 -13.58 -49.24 -26.90
CA SER A 90 -14.14 -50.25 -27.80
C SER A 90 -13.61 -50.04 -29.23
N GLN A 91 -13.01 -51.06 -29.83
CA GLN A 91 -12.51 -50.98 -31.20
C GLN A 91 -13.64 -51.07 -32.23
N VAL A 92 -13.44 -50.46 -33.40
CA VAL A 92 -14.34 -50.61 -34.55
C VAL A 92 -14.34 -52.08 -34.98
N GLY A 93 -15.51 -52.71 -34.90
CA GLY A 93 -15.68 -54.13 -35.18
C GLY A 93 -15.94 -54.99 -33.95
N ASN A 94 -15.69 -54.47 -32.75
CA ASN A 94 -16.21 -55.06 -31.52
C ASN A 94 -17.75 -54.95 -31.53
N GLY A 95 -18.41 -55.95 -30.95
CA GLY A 95 -19.86 -55.89 -30.75
C GLY A 95 -20.26 -54.88 -29.68
N THR A 96 -21.56 -54.74 -29.47
CA THR A 96 -22.15 -53.97 -28.38
C THR A 96 -23.09 -54.85 -27.58
N VAL A 97 -23.20 -54.62 -26.27
CA VAL A 97 -24.32 -55.14 -25.47
C VAL A 97 -25.37 -54.04 -25.38
N SER A 98 -26.49 -54.20 -26.08
CA SER A 98 -27.61 -53.27 -26.04
C SER A 98 -28.67 -53.77 -25.07
N VAL A 99 -29.08 -52.91 -24.14
CA VAL A 99 -30.11 -53.19 -23.14
C VAL A 99 -31.41 -52.42 -23.37
N GLY A 100 -31.54 -51.73 -24.50
CA GLY A 100 -32.73 -50.95 -24.85
C GLY A 100 -32.66 -50.32 -26.25
N SER A 101 -33.49 -49.32 -26.47
CA SER A 101 -33.48 -48.49 -27.68
C SER A 101 -33.71 -47.03 -27.29
N GLN A 102 -33.49 -46.11 -28.22
CA GLN A 102 -33.67 -44.68 -27.99
C GLN A 102 -35.11 -44.38 -27.52
N GLY A 103 -35.25 -43.71 -26.37
CA GLY A 103 -36.54 -43.43 -25.73
C GLY A 103 -37.16 -44.62 -24.99
N LYS A 104 -36.46 -45.76 -24.93
CA LYS A 104 -36.82 -46.99 -24.20
C LYS A 104 -35.59 -47.56 -23.48
N GLU A 105 -34.79 -46.67 -22.90
CA GLU A 105 -33.61 -47.02 -22.12
C GLU A 105 -34.00 -47.77 -20.84
N ARG A 106 -33.08 -48.59 -20.32
CA ARG A 106 -33.28 -49.36 -19.10
C ARG A 106 -32.23 -49.02 -18.08
N GLN A 107 -32.64 -49.01 -16.81
CA GLN A 107 -31.69 -49.02 -15.70
C GLN A 107 -31.01 -50.40 -15.61
N ILE A 108 -29.70 -50.39 -15.36
CA ILE A 108 -28.97 -51.58 -14.94
C ILE A 108 -28.86 -51.49 -13.41
N VAL A 109 -29.59 -52.35 -12.71
CA VAL A 109 -29.71 -52.30 -11.23
C VAL A 109 -28.84 -53.36 -10.57
N ASN A 110 -28.54 -53.17 -9.28
CA ASN A 110 -27.66 -54.03 -8.49
C ASN A 110 -26.21 -54.07 -9.01
N VAL A 111 -25.73 -52.95 -9.56
CA VAL A 111 -24.34 -52.76 -9.97
C VAL A 111 -23.52 -52.42 -8.74
N GLY A 112 -22.60 -53.32 -8.36
CA GLY A 112 -21.60 -53.06 -7.31
C GLY A 112 -20.71 -51.86 -7.66
N ALA A 113 -19.99 -51.31 -6.67
CA ALA A 113 -19.05 -50.24 -6.95
C ALA A 113 -17.89 -50.78 -7.82
N GLY A 114 -17.65 -50.14 -8.96
CA GLY A 114 -16.54 -50.49 -9.85
C GLY A 114 -15.21 -49.95 -9.33
N GLU A 115 -14.10 -50.53 -9.76
CA GLU A 115 -12.78 -49.95 -9.49
C GLU A 115 -12.67 -48.54 -10.08
N ILE A 116 -12.15 -47.57 -9.32
CA ILE A 116 -11.85 -46.21 -9.80
C ILE A 116 -10.34 -46.10 -10.01
N SER A 117 -9.88 -46.35 -11.23
CA SER A 117 -8.48 -46.22 -11.64
C SER A 117 -8.39 -45.89 -13.13
N ALA A 118 -7.23 -45.40 -13.57
CA ALA A 118 -6.99 -45.01 -14.97
C ALA A 118 -7.07 -46.18 -15.97
N THR A 119 -7.10 -47.43 -15.50
CA THR A 119 -7.17 -48.64 -16.33
C THR A 119 -8.45 -49.43 -16.14
N SER A 120 -9.37 -48.99 -15.28
CA SER A 120 -10.60 -49.71 -14.96
C SER A 120 -11.55 -49.80 -16.15
N THR A 121 -12.16 -50.96 -16.36
CA THR A 121 -13.25 -51.18 -17.33
C THR A 121 -14.55 -51.59 -16.64
N ASP A 122 -14.63 -51.41 -15.32
CA ASP A 122 -15.81 -51.69 -14.52
C ASP A 122 -16.90 -50.64 -14.74
N ALA A 123 -18.16 -51.06 -14.63
CA ALA A 123 -19.26 -50.11 -14.55
C ALA A 123 -19.25 -49.37 -13.20
N VAL A 124 -19.43 -48.06 -13.23
CA VAL A 124 -19.64 -47.24 -12.02
C VAL A 124 -21.12 -47.18 -11.66
N ASN A 125 -21.42 -47.14 -10.36
CA ASN A 125 -22.80 -46.99 -9.88
C ASN A 125 -23.09 -45.55 -9.40
N GLY A 126 -24.36 -45.28 -9.10
CA GLY A 126 -24.81 -43.95 -8.68
C GLY A 126 -24.18 -43.44 -7.37
N SER A 127 -23.76 -44.33 -6.45
CA SER A 127 -23.14 -43.90 -5.19
C SER A 127 -21.74 -43.32 -5.39
N GLN A 128 -20.98 -43.85 -6.36
CA GLN A 128 -19.65 -43.34 -6.71
C GLN A 128 -19.76 -41.96 -7.37
N LEU A 129 -20.71 -41.80 -8.29
CA LEU A 129 -20.98 -40.50 -8.92
C LEU A 129 -21.48 -39.47 -7.90
N HIS A 130 -22.31 -39.89 -6.93
CA HIS A 130 -22.77 -39.02 -5.85
C HIS A 130 -21.62 -38.55 -4.94
N ALA A 131 -20.68 -39.44 -4.59
CA ALA A 131 -19.51 -39.06 -3.78
C ALA A 131 -18.65 -37.99 -4.49
N LEU A 132 -18.45 -38.12 -5.80
CA LEU A 132 -17.77 -37.11 -6.60
C LEU A 132 -18.56 -35.79 -6.66
N ALA A 133 -19.88 -35.86 -6.88
CA ALA A 133 -20.74 -34.67 -6.90
C ALA A 133 -20.73 -33.91 -5.56
N LYS A 134 -20.63 -34.63 -4.44
CA LYS A 134 -20.47 -34.03 -3.11
C LYS A 134 -19.15 -33.26 -3.00
N ALA A 135 -18.02 -33.87 -3.38
CA ALA A 135 -16.73 -33.19 -3.35
C ALA A 135 -16.71 -31.94 -4.26
N VAL A 136 -17.39 -31.97 -5.40
CA VAL A 136 -17.55 -30.80 -6.27
C VAL A 136 -18.42 -29.71 -5.63
N ALA A 137 -19.49 -30.09 -4.90
CA ALA A 137 -20.30 -29.13 -4.16
C ALA A 137 -19.53 -28.48 -3.00
N ASP A 138 -18.72 -29.25 -2.28
CA ASP A 138 -17.84 -28.73 -1.22
C ASP A 138 -16.84 -27.71 -1.81
N ASN A 139 -16.20 -28.04 -2.95
CA ASN A 139 -15.33 -27.09 -3.68
C ASN A 139 -16.07 -25.80 -4.10
N TYR A 140 -17.35 -25.89 -4.46
CA TYR A 140 -18.15 -24.72 -4.84
C TYR A 140 -18.40 -23.79 -3.64
N THR A 141 -18.64 -24.37 -2.46
CA THR A 141 -18.73 -23.60 -1.20
C THR A 141 -17.40 -22.94 -0.88
N ASP A 142 -16.28 -23.67 -0.91
CA ASP A 142 -14.95 -23.10 -0.64
C ASP A 142 -14.62 -21.94 -1.59
N ILE A 143 -15.01 -22.02 -2.87
CA ILE A 143 -14.82 -20.93 -3.85
C ILE A 143 -15.66 -19.70 -3.47
N THR A 144 -16.87 -19.91 -2.95
CA THR A 144 -17.74 -18.82 -2.51
C THR A 144 -17.17 -18.14 -1.27
N ASP A 145 -16.71 -18.91 -0.28
CA ASP A 145 -16.09 -18.36 0.93
C ASP A 145 -14.81 -17.57 0.58
N ASN A 146 -13.98 -18.08 -0.35
CA ASN A 146 -12.82 -17.34 -0.84
C ASN A 146 -13.21 -16.03 -1.55
N GLN A 147 -14.35 -15.97 -2.23
CA GLN A 147 -14.85 -14.74 -2.85
C GLN A 147 -15.22 -13.69 -1.79
N ASP A 148 -15.90 -14.11 -0.72
CA ASP A 148 -16.26 -13.23 0.40
C ASP A 148 -14.99 -12.71 1.12
N ASP A 149 -13.98 -13.56 1.33
CA ASP A 149 -12.69 -13.16 1.90
C ASP A 149 -11.96 -12.12 1.02
N ILE A 150 -12.00 -12.29 -0.31
CA ILE A 150 -11.42 -11.33 -1.26
C ILE A 150 -12.14 -9.98 -1.20
N ASP A 151 -13.47 -9.99 -1.09
CA ASP A 151 -14.27 -8.76 -1.00
C ASP A 151 -13.97 -8.01 0.31
N ASN A 152 -13.85 -8.72 1.43
CA ASN A 152 -13.44 -8.14 2.71
C ASN A 152 -12.02 -7.53 2.66
N LEU A 153 -11.08 -8.19 1.99
CA LEU A 153 -9.74 -7.65 1.77
C LEU A 153 -9.77 -6.38 0.90
N TYR A 154 -10.64 -6.34 -0.10
CA TYR A 154 -10.82 -5.18 -0.96
C TYR A 154 -11.33 -3.96 -0.17
N ASP A 155 -12.31 -4.14 0.70
CA ASP A 155 -12.81 -3.09 1.60
C ASP A 155 -11.71 -2.59 2.56
N GLY A 156 -10.96 -3.52 3.17
CA GLY A 156 -9.83 -3.17 4.04
C GLY A 156 -8.75 -2.33 3.35
N ILE A 157 -8.47 -2.62 2.08
CA ILE A 157 -7.53 -1.82 1.26
C ILE A 157 -8.07 -0.41 1.02
N GLN A 158 -9.37 -0.25 0.76
CA GLN A 158 -9.97 1.08 0.57
C GLN A 158 -9.91 1.94 1.83
N ASP A 159 -10.09 1.34 3.00
CA ASP A 159 -9.99 2.07 4.26
C ASP A 159 -8.56 2.51 4.55
N LEU A 160 -7.57 1.65 4.26
CA LEU A 160 -6.16 2.03 4.34
C LEU A 160 -5.82 3.18 3.38
N ASP A 161 -6.36 3.19 2.16
CA ASP A 161 -6.17 4.28 1.20
C ASP A 161 -6.70 5.63 1.74
N LYS A 162 -7.87 5.62 2.38
CA LYS A 162 -8.43 6.81 3.04
C LYS A 162 -7.53 7.29 4.18
N GLU A 163 -7.02 6.39 5.01
CA GLU A 163 -6.13 6.73 6.12
C GLU A 163 -4.81 7.34 5.62
N VAL A 164 -4.20 6.74 4.60
CA VAL A 164 -3.01 7.28 3.93
C VAL A 164 -3.31 8.66 3.33
N GLY A 165 -4.49 8.86 2.77
CA GLY A 165 -4.95 10.15 2.26
C GLY A 165 -5.10 11.21 3.36
N VAL A 166 -5.55 10.84 4.56
CA VAL A 166 -5.57 11.72 5.74
C VAL A 166 -4.14 12.08 6.16
N LEU A 167 -3.28 11.08 6.33
CA LEU A 167 -1.90 11.27 6.73
C LEU A 167 -1.13 12.17 5.76
N SER A 168 -1.36 12.03 4.45
CA SER A 168 -0.75 12.90 3.45
C SER A 168 -1.16 14.37 3.61
N ARG A 169 -2.43 14.64 3.97
CA ARG A 169 -2.90 16.01 4.25
C ARG A 169 -2.27 16.58 5.52
N ASP A 170 -2.17 15.77 6.58
CA ASP A 170 -1.56 16.19 7.84
C ASP A 170 -0.07 16.50 7.67
N ILE A 171 0.66 15.69 6.89
CA ILE A 171 2.07 15.94 6.54
C ILE A 171 2.23 17.27 5.80
N ASN A 172 1.34 17.58 4.85
CA ASN A 172 1.39 18.84 4.12
C ASN A 172 1.11 20.04 5.05
N SER A 173 0.14 19.93 5.97
CA SER A 173 -0.11 20.98 6.96
C SER A 173 1.11 21.24 7.84
N LEU A 174 1.76 20.17 8.31
CA LEU A 174 2.98 20.30 9.13
C LEU A 174 4.13 20.91 8.31
N HIS A 175 4.21 20.62 7.02
CA HIS A 175 5.19 21.24 6.13
C HIS A 175 4.99 22.75 6.04
N ASP A 176 3.76 23.20 5.88
CA ASP A 176 3.40 24.62 5.83
C ASP A 176 3.73 25.31 7.17
N ASP A 177 3.36 24.71 8.31
CA ASP A 177 3.69 25.23 9.65
C ASP A 177 5.21 25.37 9.86
N VAL A 178 6.00 24.42 9.37
CA VAL A 178 7.47 24.48 9.45
C VAL A 178 8.02 25.60 8.56
N ALA A 179 7.46 25.82 7.37
CA ALA A 179 7.86 26.90 6.48
C ALA A 179 7.55 28.27 7.11
N ASP A 180 6.39 28.44 7.74
CA ASP A 180 6.01 29.66 8.44
C ASP A 180 6.95 29.93 9.62
N ASN A 181 7.25 28.91 10.44
CA ASN A 181 8.22 29.03 11.53
C ASN A 181 9.62 29.43 11.02
N GLN A 182 10.06 28.93 9.86
CA GLN A 182 11.32 29.33 9.26
C GLN A 182 11.32 30.81 8.83
N ALA A 183 10.18 31.32 8.35
CA ALA A 183 10.03 32.73 8.01
C ALA A 183 10.10 33.62 9.26
N ASP A 184 9.37 33.26 10.31
CA ASP A 184 9.36 33.97 11.59
C ASP A 184 10.76 34.04 12.21
N ILE A 185 11.49 32.91 12.23
CA ILE A 185 12.88 32.86 12.73
C ILE A 185 13.79 33.82 11.95
N LYS A 186 13.59 33.92 10.63
CA LYS A 186 14.39 34.81 9.78
C LYS A 186 14.08 36.28 10.05
N ASP A 187 12.83 36.62 10.36
CA ASP A 187 12.46 37.98 10.70
C ASP A 187 12.98 38.37 12.09
N LEU A 188 12.92 37.46 13.06
CA LEU A 188 13.57 37.64 14.37
C LEU A 188 15.09 37.87 14.25
N ASP A 189 15.76 37.13 13.35
CA ASP A 189 17.20 37.34 13.09
C ASP A 189 17.49 38.75 12.56
N LYS A 190 16.64 39.29 11.66
CA LYS A 190 16.78 40.67 11.18
C LYS A 190 16.60 41.68 12.31
N GLU A 191 15.57 41.51 13.14
CA GLU A 191 15.29 42.40 14.28
C GLU A 191 16.45 42.40 15.28
N MET A 192 16.99 41.22 15.60
CA MET A 192 18.17 41.09 16.46
C MET A 192 19.41 41.80 15.88
N ASN A 193 19.61 41.72 14.57
CA ASN A 193 20.71 42.39 13.89
C ASN A 193 20.55 43.93 13.94
N LEU A 194 19.32 44.44 13.82
CA LEU A 194 19.04 45.87 13.98
C LEU A 194 19.31 46.32 15.42
N LEU A 195 18.79 45.58 16.40
CA LEU A 195 19.02 45.89 17.82
C LEU A 195 20.51 45.87 18.16
N SER A 196 21.27 44.91 17.61
CA SER A 196 22.72 44.84 17.80
C SER A 196 23.43 46.08 17.26
N ARG A 197 22.99 46.62 16.12
CA ARG A 197 23.53 47.87 15.56
C ARG A 197 23.18 49.08 16.42
N ASP A 198 21.94 49.16 16.92
CA ASP A 198 21.51 50.25 17.78
C ASP A 198 22.30 50.28 19.10
N ILE A 199 22.58 49.10 19.68
CA ILE A 199 23.44 48.97 20.87
C ILE A 199 24.86 49.47 20.59
N VAL A 200 25.45 49.14 19.43
CA VAL A 200 26.78 49.63 19.04
C VAL A 200 26.76 51.16 18.91
N SER A 201 25.76 51.74 18.23
CA SER A 201 25.63 53.19 18.09
C SER A 201 25.53 53.89 19.44
N LEU A 202 24.72 53.35 20.37
CA LEU A 202 24.61 53.91 21.71
C LEU A 202 25.92 53.82 22.48
N ASN A 203 26.70 52.75 22.28
CA ASN A 203 27.99 52.58 22.91
C ASN A 203 29.02 53.59 22.39
N ASP A 204 28.99 53.90 21.10
CA ASP A 204 29.79 54.96 20.49
C ASP A 204 29.40 56.34 21.06
N ASP A 205 28.10 56.65 21.13
CA ASP A 205 27.60 57.91 21.74
C ASP A 205 28.05 58.04 23.22
N VAL A 206 28.05 56.94 23.98
CA VAL A 206 28.53 56.92 25.37
C VAL A 206 30.03 57.18 25.44
N ALA A 207 30.83 56.62 24.52
CA ALA A 207 32.26 56.85 24.46
C ALA A 207 32.60 58.31 24.13
N ASP A 208 31.89 58.92 23.18
CA ASP A 208 32.01 60.34 22.85
C ASP A 208 31.68 61.22 24.06
N ASN A 209 30.57 60.93 24.75
CA ASN A 209 30.21 61.64 25.98
C ASN A 209 31.29 61.49 27.08
N GLN A 210 31.89 60.31 27.23
CA GLN A 210 33.00 60.10 28.17
C GLN A 210 34.24 60.93 27.80
N ALA A 211 34.55 61.05 26.51
CA ALA A 211 35.65 61.88 26.02
C ALA A 211 35.38 63.38 26.28
N ASP A 212 34.16 63.85 26.00
CA ASP A 212 33.74 65.22 26.30
C ASP A 212 33.79 65.54 27.80
N ILE A 213 33.37 64.60 28.65
CA ILE A 213 33.50 64.72 30.12
C ILE A 213 34.98 64.82 30.51
N ALA A 214 35.86 63.98 29.97
CA ALA A 214 37.29 64.02 30.26
C ALA A 214 37.93 65.36 29.82
N LYS A 215 37.53 65.88 28.65
CA LYS A 215 37.96 67.19 28.18
C LYS A 215 37.48 68.30 29.11
N ASN A 216 36.21 68.30 29.50
CA ASN A 216 35.66 69.28 30.44
C ASN A 216 36.37 69.22 31.80
N GLN A 217 36.73 68.03 32.29
CA GLN A 217 37.53 67.89 33.51
C GLN A 217 38.93 68.52 33.38
N ALA A 218 39.57 68.39 32.21
CA ALA A 218 40.87 69.03 31.94
C ALA A 218 40.76 70.55 31.82
N ASP A 219 39.73 71.04 31.12
CA ASP A 219 39.44 72.47 30.99
C ASP A 219 39.18 73.11 32.38
N ILE A 220 38.42 72.42 33.25
CA ILE A 220 38.18 72.86 34.64
C ILE A 220 39.48 72.96 35.45
N LYS A 221 40.36 71.95 35.39
CA LYS A 221 41.66 71.99 36.09
C LYS A 221 42.55 73.12 35.59
N THR A 222 42.53 73.38 34.28
CA THR A 222 43.28 74.49 33.67
C THR A 222 42.74 75.83 34.18
N LEU A 223 41.41 75.98 34.23
CA LEU A 223 40.78 77.18 34.78
C LEU A 223 41.12 77.37 36.27
N GLU A 224 41.11 76.31 37.06
CA GLU A 224 41.49 76.32 38.48
C GLU A 224 42.94 76.82 38.66
N SER A 225 43.90 76.30 37.88
CA SER A 225 45.30 76.75 37.88
C SER A 225 45.44 78.22 37.46
N ASN A 226 44.74 78.65 36.40
CA ASN A 226 44.80 80.04 35.93
C ASN A 226 44.25 81.02 36.98
N VAL A 227 43.17 80.62 37.68
CA VAL A 227 42.60 81.43 38.77
C VAL A 227 43.57 81.51 39.94
N GLU A 228 44.20 80.40 40.34
CA GLU A 228 45.20 80.38 41.42
C GLU A 228 46.41 81.26 41.10
N GLU A 229 46.98 81.12 39.90
CA GLU A 229 48.12 81.93 39.44
C GLU A 229 47.77 83.43 39.38
N GLY A 230 46.60 83.77 38.83
CA GLY A 230 46.13 85.16 38.77
C GLY A 230 45.91 85.78 40.16
N LEU A 231 45.40 85.02 41.12
CA LEU A 231 45.24 85.47 42.50
C LEU A 231 46.60 85.63 43.22
N LEU A 232 47.57 84.74 42.97
CA LEU A 232 48.93 84.84 43.51
C LEU A 232 49.69 86.06 42.95
N ASP A 233 49.64 86.30 41.64
CA ASP A 233 50.25 87.49 41.01
C ASP A 233 49.66 88.77 41.61
N LEU A 234 48.33 88.86 41.70
CA LEU A 234 47.66 90.03 42.27
C LEU A 234 48.03 90.23 43.74
N SER A 235 48.08 89.14 44.53
CA SER A 235 48.52 89.19 45.92
C SER A 235 49.97 89.65 46.06
N GLY A 236 50.86 89.19 45.18
CA GLY A 236 52.27 89.61 45.16
C GLY A 236 52.41 91.10 44.88
N ARG A 237 51.73 91.60 43.84
CA ARG A 237 51.72 93.02 43.49
C ARG A 237 51.13 93.89 44.60
N LEU A 238 50.08 93.42 45.29
CA LEU A 238 49.51 94.11 46.44
C LEU A 238 50.48 94.16 47.63
N LEU A 239 51.28 93.11 47.84
CA LEU A 239 52.31 93.07 48.88
C LEU A 239 53.45 94.06 48.59
N ASP A 240 53.91 94.12 47.34
CA ASP A 240 54.91 95.10 46.90
C ASP A 240 54.39 96.54 47.09
N GLN A 241 53.15 96.82 46.65
CA GLN A 241 52.50 98.11 46.88
C GLN A 241 52.38 98.44 48.37
N LYS A 242 52.07 97.46 49.22
CA LYS A 242 51.99 97.65 50.67
C LYS A 242 53.36 98.00 51.26
N ALA A 243 54.44 97.36 50.81
CA ALA A 243 55.80 97.67 51.23
C ALA A 243 56.23 99.08 50.81
N ASP A 244 55.93 99.49 49.57
CA ASP A 244 56.18 100.85 49.09
C ASP A 244 55.40 101.90 49.91
N ILE A 245 54.14 101.61 50.26
CA ILE A 245 53.32 102.48 51.12
C ILE A 245 53.94 102.59 52.52
N ASP A 246 54.39 101.48 53.13
CA ASP A 246 55.03 101.49 54.44
C ASP A 246 56.32 102.32 54.44
N ASN A 247 57.15 102.20 53.39
CA ASN A 247 58.33 103.06 53.20
C ASN A 247 57.94 104.53 53.07
N ASN A 248 56.89 104.84 52.31
CA ASN A 248 56.38 106.21 52.19
C ASN A 248 55.87 106.76 53.54
N ILE A 249 55.21 105.94 54.35
CA ILE A 249 54.78 106.31 55.72
C ILE A 249 56.01 106.65 56.58
N ASN A 250 57.06 105.82 56.53
CA ASN A 250 58.32 106.11 57.25
C ASN A 250 58.96 107.42 56.77
N ASN A 251 59.04 107.65 55.46
CA ASN A 251 59.55 108.90 54.88
C ASN A 251 58.73 110.12 55.32
N ILE A 252 57.39 110.01 55.37
CA ILE A 252 56.51 111.07 55.86
C ILE A 252 56.76 111.33 57.35
N TYR A 253 56.95 110.28 58.16
CA TYR A 253 57.29 110.43 59.57
C TYR A 253 58.62 111.16 59.78
N GLU A 254 59.66 110.83 58.99
CA GLU A 254 60.94 111.53 59.00
C GLU A 254 60.81 113.01 58.57
N LEU A 255 60.05 113.28 57.50
CA LEU A 255 59.76 114.65 57.05
C LEU A 255 59.00 115.46 58.11
N ALA A 256 58.05 114.85 58.81
CA ALA A 256 57.31 115.49 59.90
C ALA A 256 58.23 115.84 61.07
N GLN A 257 59.12 114.93 61.49
CA GLN A 257 60.14 115.20 62.52
C GLN A 257 61.10 116.33 62.09
N GLN A 258 61.54 116.35 60.82
CA GLN A 258 62.34 117.45 60.28
C GLN A 258 61.58 118.78 60.26
N GLN A 259 60.29 118.78 59.92
CA GLN A 259 59.45 119.98 59.93
C GLN A 259 59.24 120.52 61.35
N ASP A 260 59.06 119.63 62.34
CA ASP A 260 58.98 120.01 63.76
C ASP A 260 60.32 120.61 64.23
N GLN A 261 61.46 120.02 63.83
CA GLN A 261 62.79 120.57 64.09
C GLN A 261 62.96 121.95 63.43
N HIS A 262 62.65 122.11 62.15
CA HIS A 262 62.69 123.41 61.46
C HIS A 262 61.77 124.44 62.15
N SER A 263 60.57 124.03 62.60
CA SER A 263 59.66 124.92 63.34
C SER A 263 60.25 125.36 64.68
N SER A 264 60.97 124.47 65.38
CA SER A 264 61.74 124.79 66.58
C SER A 264 62.91 125.74 66.27
N ASP A 265 63.70 125.45 65.23
CA ASP A 265 64.84 126.28 64.79
C ASP A 265 64.37 127.69 64.44
N ILE A 266 63.28 127.84 63.68
CA ILE A 266 62.65 129.13 63.35
C ILE A 266 62.22 129.89 64.62
N LYS A 267 61.62 129.22 65.62
CA LYS A 267 61.24 129.86 66.90
C LYS A 267 62.47 130.32 67.68
N THR A 268 63.58 129.58 67.60
CA THR A 268 64.82 129.87 68.34
C THR A 268 65.61 131.00 67.66
N LEU A 269 65.61 131.08 66.33
CA LEU A 269 66.15 132.20 65.54
C LEU A 269 65.42 133.54 65.75
N LYS A 270 64.19 133.51 66.28
CA LYS A 270 63.36 134.70 66.55
C LYS A 270 63.65 135.33 67.94
N LYS A 271 64.55 134.76 68.73
CA LYS A 271 65.05 135.33 70.01
C LYS A 271 66.43 135.93 69.82
#